data_AF-A0A8R2A9J7-F1
#
_entry.id   AF-A0A8R2A9J7-F1
#
_cell.length_a   1.000
_cell.length_b   1.000
_cell.length_c   1.000
_cell.angle_alpha   90.00
_cell.angle_beta   90.00
_cell.angle_gamma   90.00
#
_symmetry.space_group_name_H-M   'P 1'
#
loop_
_entity.id
_entity.type
_entity.pdbx_description
1 polymer ?
#
loop_
_entity_poly.entity_id
_entity_poly.type
_entity_poly.pdbx_seq_one_letter_code
_entity_poly.pdbx_strand_id
1 'polypeptide(L)'
;KGFKVEFQDALVLFSEKKISSAQSLIPALELANAQRKPLVIVAEDLDGEVIGMLVLNRLKIGLNVAAVKAPGFGDNRKSTLTDMAIATGGVVFGQEGNELKIEDF
;
A
#
# COMPACT_ATOMS: atom_id res chain seq x y z
N LYS A 1 4.05 3.43 -26.11
CA LYS A 1 4.71 3.56 -24.78
C LYS A 1 3.78 4.39 -23.90
N GLY A 2 3.04 3.76 -23.00
CA GLY A 2 2.09 4.45 -22.11
C GLY A 2 2.75 4.98 -20.84
N PHE A 3 1.96 5.67 -20.01
CA PHE A 3 2.33 6.02 -18.65
C PHE A 3 2.47 4.73 -17.82
N LYS A 4 3.67 4.43 -17.34
CA LYS A 4 3.96 3.26 -16.50
C LYS A 4 4.82 3.65 -15.31
N VAL A 5 4.63 2.95 -14.20
CA VAL A 5 5.50 2.99 -13.02
C VAL A 5 6.23 1.66 -12.94
N GLU A 6 7.56 1.71 -12.82
CA GLU A 6 8.40 0.51 -12.75
C GLU A 6 9.27 0.60 -11.51
N PHE A 7 9.21 -0.44 -10.68
CA PHE A 7 10.02 -0.58 -9.48
C PHE A 7 10.69 -1.95 -9.48
N GLN A 8 11.87 -2.02 -8.87
CA GLN A 8 12.59 -3.26 -8.58
C GLN A 8 12.67 -3.42 -7.05
N ASP A 9 12.54 -4.65 -6.58
CA ASP A 9 12.62 -5.02 -5.16
C ASP A 9 11.75 -4.17 -4.22
N ALA A 10 10.53 -3.82 -4.69
CA ALA A 10 9.59 -3.00 -3.94
C ALA A 10 9.01 -3.74 -2.74
N LEU A 11 8.82 -3.02 -1.64
CA LEU A 11 7.92 -3.43 -0.57
C LEU A 11 6.48 -3.29 -1.05
N VAL A 12 5.60 -4.20 -0.63
CA VAL A 12 4.18 -4.17 -0.98
C VAL A 12 3.33 -4.18 0.28
N LEU A 13 2.44 -3.20 0.40
CA LEU A 13 1.46 -3.09 1.46
C LEU A 13 0.09 -3.49 0.92
N PHE A 14 -0.58 -4.43 1.59
CA PHE A 14 -1.92 -4.88 1.23
C PHE A 14 -2.91 -4.47 2.32
N SER A 15 -3.92 -3.67 1.98
CA SER A 15 -4.99 -3.26 2.90
C SER A 15 -6.34 -3.71 2.38
N GLU A 16 -7.07 -4.50 3.17
CA GLU A 16 -8.45 -4.86 2.84
C GLU A 16 -9.39 -3.65 2.92
N LYS A 17 -9.01 -2.64 3.72
CA LYS A 17 -9.80 -1.46 4.01
C LYS A 17 -9.35 -0.25 3.20
N LYS A 18 -10.27 0.71 3.08
CA LYS A 18 -9.98 2.07 2.64
C LYS A 18 -8.95 2.75 3.56
N ILE A 19 -7.98 3.41 2.96
CA ILE A 19 -6.98 4.24 3.65
C ILE A 19 -7.46 5.69 3.65
N SER A 20 -8.01 6.11 4.77
CA SER A 20 -8.60 7.45 4.94
C SER A 20 -7.69 8.45 5.64
N SER A 21 -6.57 8.00 6.21
CA SER A 21 -5.67 8.82 7.02
C SER A 21 -4.24 8.65 6.53
N ALA A 22 -3.53 9.78 6.40
CA ALA A 22 -2.11 9.79 6.07
C ALA A 22 -1.27 9.15 7.19
N GLN A 23 -1.73 9.29 8.44
CA GLN A 23 -1.06 8.81 9.64
C GLN A 23 -0.92 7.30 9.64
N SER A 24 -1.93 6.57 9.16
CA SER A 24 -1.87 5.11 9.09
C SER A 24 -0.83 4.59 8.10
N LEU A 25 -0.34 5.42 7.16
CA LEU A 25 0.73 5.03 6.23
C LEU A 25 2.13 5.43 6.70
N ILE A 26 2.26 6.30 7.71
CA ILE A 26 3.56 6.80 8.15
C ILE A 26 4.55 5.66 8.41
N PRO A 27 4.20 4.60 9.14
CA PRO A 27 5.20 3.58 9.45
C PRO A 27 5.67 2.78 8.23
N ALA A 28 4.75 2.47 7.31
CA ALA A 28 5.10 1.82 6.04
C ALA A 28 6.02 2.70 5.17
N LEU A 29 5.79 4.02 5.17
CA LEU A 29 6.63 4.98 4.44
C LEU A 29 8.01 5.13 5.09
N GLU A 30 8.08 5.16 6.43
CA GLU A 30 9.34 5.20 7.17
C GLU A 30 10.16 3.93 6.94
N LEU A 31 9.53 2.76 6.98
CA LEU A 31 10.17 1.48 6.68
C LEU A 31 10.75 1.44 5.27
N ALA A 32 9.96 1.84 4.27
CA ALA A 32 10.40 1.90 2.88
C ALA A 32 11.57 2.87 2.69
N ASN A 33 11.51 4.04 3.30
CA ASN A 33 12.57 5.04 3.26
C ASN A 33 13.85 4.56 3.97
N ALA A 34 13.72 3.93 5.15
CA ALA A 34 14.84 3.38 5.90
C ALA A 34 15.57 2.27 5.13
N GLN A 35 14.82 1.40 4.46
CA GLN A 35 15.37 0.33 3.61
C GLN A 35 15.81 0.84 2.22
N ARG A 36 15.51 2.09 1.88
CA ARG A 36 15.71 2.69 0.54
C ARG A 36 15.07 1.87 -0.56
N LYS A 37 13.91 1.27 -0.28
CA LYS A 37 13.14 0.47 -1.23
C LYS A 37 11.89 1.21 -1.70
N PRO A 38 11.44 1.00 -2.94
CA PRO A 38 10.15 1.50 -3.38
C PRO A 38 9.01 0.88 -2.56
N LEU A 39 7.88 1.57 -2.47
CA LEU A 39 6.67 1.07 -1.82
C LEU A 39 5.51 1.02 -2.83
N VAL A 40 4.83 -0.11 -2.90
CA VAL A 40 3.58 -0.29 -3.63
C VAL A 40 2.45 -0.52 -2.63
N ILE A 41 1.43 0.33 -2.67
CA ILE A 41 0.25 0.23 -1.81
C ILE A 41 -0.90 -0.32 -2.63
N VAL A 42 -1.50 -1.42 -2.18
CA VAL A 42 -2.69 -2.03 -2.75
C VAL A 42 -3.78 -2.00 -1.69
N ALA A 43 -4.81 -1.17 -1.88
CA ALA A 43 -5.86 -0.96 -0.88
C ALA A 43 -7.25 -0.96 -1.52
N GLU A 44 -8.32 -1.22 -0.77
CA GLU A 44 -9.69 -1.06 -1.28
C GLU A 44 -9.90 0.31 -1.97
N ASP A 45 -9.51 1.37 -1.27
CA ASP A 45 -9.55 2.74 -1.77
C ASP A 45 -8.56 3.61 -0.98
N LEU A 46 -8.22 4.78 -1.52
CA LEU A 46 -7.42 5.80 -0.85
C LEU A 46 -8.14 7.15 -0.95
N ASP A 47 -8.24 7.86 0.17
CA ASP A 47 -8.79 9.22 0.16
C ASP A 47 -7.88 10.23 -0.52
N GLY A 48 -8.48 11.31 -1.04
CA GLY A 48 -7.76 12.33 -1.80
C GLY A 48 -6.62 13.00 -1.00
N GLU A 49 -6.80 13.17 0.31
CA GLU A 49 -5.75 13.69 1.20
C GLU A 49 -4.52 12.76 1.23
N VAL A 50 -4.76 11.44 1.35
CA VAL A 50 -3.70 10.43 1.34
C VAL A 50 -2.96 10.43 0.01
N ILE A 51 -3.69 10.47 -1.11
CA ILE A 51 -3.09 10.54 -2.45
C ILE A 51 -2.25 11.82 -2.58
N GLY A 52 -2.77 12.97 -2.13
CA GLY A 52 -2.05 14.24 -2.13
C GLY A 52 -0.74 14.16 -1.34
N MET A 53 -0.78 13.56 -0.15
CA MET A 53 0.41 13.33 0.68
C MET A 53 1.45 12.44 -0.03
N LEU A 54 1.03 11.33 -0.65
CA LEU A 54 1.93 10.45 -1.39
C LEU A 54 2.60 11.15 -2.59
N VAL A 55 1.81 11.93 -3.35
CA VAL A 55 2.33 12.71 -4.49
C VAL A 55 3.34 13.76 -4.02
N LEU A 56 3.03 14.48 -2.93
CA LEU A 56 3.95 15.48 -2.38
C LEU A 56 5.25 14.85 -1.87
N ASN A 57 5.19 13.71 -1.19
CA ASN A 57 6.39 13.02 -0.72
C ASN A 57 7.24 12.49 -1.88
N ARG A 58 6.62 11.97 -2.94
CA ARG A 58 7.32 11.57 -4.17
C ARG A 58 8.05 12.75 -4.82
N LEU A 59 7.41 13.92 -4.90
CA LEU A 59 7.97 15.10 -5.56
C LEU A 59 9.04 15.83 -4.72
N LYS A 60 8.82 15.95 -3.40
CA LYS A 60 9.68 16.74 -2.51
C LYS A 60 10.86 15.94 -1.96
N ILE A 61 10.62 14.69 -1.57
CA ILE A 61 11.59 13.84 -0.85
C ILE A 61 12.18 12.78 -1.78
N GLY A 62 11.61 12.59 -2.97
CA GLY A 62 12.05 11.56 -3.91
C GLY A 62 11.64 10.14 -3.49
N LEU A 63 10.61 10.02 -2.64
CA LEU A 63 10.10 8.72 -2.22
C LEU A 63 9.51 7.97 -3.42
N ASN A 64 10.04 6.78 -3.71
CA ASN A 64 9.53 5.93 -4.78
C ASN A 64 8.29 5.17 -4.30
N VAL A 65 7.11 5.76 -4.48
CA VAL A 65 5.83 5.17 -4.06
C VAL A 65 4.81 5.13 -5.18
N ALA A 66 4.00 4.07 -5.20
CA ALA A 66 2.81 3.95 -6.03
C ALA A 66 1.65 3.41 -5.19
N ALA A 67 0.43 3.84 -5.49
CA ALA A 67 -0.78 3.33 -4.86
C ALA A 67 -1.80 2.94 -5.94
N VAL A 68 -2.44 1.79 -5.77
CA VAL A 68 -3.48 1.27 -6.64
C VAL A 68 -4.63 0.71 -5.82
N LYS A 69 -5.83 0.72 -6.41
CA LYS A 69 -6.98 0.04 -5.81
C LYS A 69 -6.81 -1.48 -5.97
N ALA A 70 -7.18 -2.22 -4.94
CA ALA A 70 -7.23 -3.67 -4.96
C ALA A 70 -8.23 -4.14 -6.03
N PRO A 71 -7.92 -5.20 -6.78
CA PRO A 71 -8.79 -5.69 -7.85
C PRO A 71 -10.06 -6.35 -7.28
N GLY A 72 -11.17 -6.23 -8.02
CA GLY A 72 -12.43 -6.86 -7.66
C GLY A 72 -13.21 -6.13 -6.56
N PHE A 73 -14.23 -6.79 -6.02
CA PHE A 73 -15.13 -6.28 -4.97
C PHE A 73 -15.56 -7.41 -4.02
N GLY A 74 -16.01 -7.05 -2.81
CA GLY A 74 -16.49 -8.02 -1.81
C GLY A 74 -15.48 -9.15 -1.54
N ASP A 75 -15.98 -10.38 -1.41
CA ASP A 75 -15.17 -11.57 -1.11
C ASP A 75 -14.14 -11.89 -2.20
N ASN A 76 -14.43 -11.55 -3.46
CA ASN A 76 -13.48 -11.73 -4.56
C ASN A 76 -12.25 -10.83 -4.37
N ARG A 77 -12.45 -9.59 -3.91
CA ARG A 77 -11.34 -8.68 -3.57
C ARG A 77 -10.53 -9.22 -2.41
N LYS A 78 -11.19 -9.68 -1.33
CA LYS A 78 -10.50 -10.27 -0.16
C LYS A 78 -9.64 -11.47 -0.56
N SER A 79 -10.20 -12.37 -1.37
CA SER A 79 -9.51 -13.56 -1.87
C SER A 79 -8.33 -13.19 -2.76
N THR A 80 -8.54 -12.33 -3.75
CA THR A 80 -7.47 -11.89 -4.66
C THR A 80 -6.35 -11.16 -3.93
N LEU A 81 -6.69 -10.29 -2.96
CA LEU A 81 -5.70 -9.56 -2.16
C LEU A 81 -4.87 -10.52 -1.29
N THR A 82 -5.51 -11.55 -0.73
CA THR A 82 -4.84 -12.61 0.03
C THR A 82 -3.88 -13.41 -0.85
N ASP A 83 -4.29 -13.78 -2.06
CA ASP A 83 -3.43 -14.49 -3.01
C ASP A 83 -2.20 -13.65 -3.39
N MET A 84 -2.38 -12.34 -3.63
CA MET A 84 -1.27 -11.42 -3.89
C MET A 84 -0.31 -11.31 -2.71
N ALA A 85 -0.84 -11.23 -1.48
CA ALA A 85 -0.02 -11.22 -0.27
C ALA A 85 0.78 -12.51 -0.13
N ILE A 86 0.15 -13.67 -0.29
CA ILE A 86 0.84 -14.98 -0.23
C ILE A 86 1.92 -15.10 -1.30
N ALA A 87 1.60 -14.71 -2.55
CA ALA A 87 2.55 -14.78 -3.67
C ALA A 87 3.78 -13.87 -3.47
N THR A 88 3.66 -12.81 -2.67
CA THR A 88 4.75 -11.88 -2.35
C THR A 88 5.39 -12.15 -0.99
N GLY A 89 4.92 -13.16 -0.23
CA GLY A 89 5.37 -13.43 1.12
C GLY A 89 4.93 -12.41 2.17
N GLY A 90 3.94 -11.58 1.85
CA GLY A 90 3.35 -10.57 2.73
C GLY A 90 2.08 -11.03 3.44
N VAL A 91 1.46 -10.10 4.16
CA VAL A 91 0.18 -10.26 4.85
C VAL A 91 -0.78 -9.13 4.48
N VAL A 92 -2.08 -9.38 4.65
CA VAL A 92 -3.13 -8.38 4.42
C VAL A 92 -3.50 -7.71 5.74
N PHE A 93 -3.41 -6.38 5.78
CA PHE A 93 -3.82 -5.57 6.92
C PHE A 93 -5.34 -5.36 6.97
N GLY A 94 -5.88 -5.36 8.19
CA GLY A 94 -7.30 -5.09 8.44
C GLY A 94 -8.25 -6.24 8.08
N GLN A 95 -7.74 -7.48 7.96
CA GLN A 95 -8.52 -8.68 7.70
C GLN A 95 -9.38 -9.06 8.92
N GLU A 96 -10.60 -9.56 8.69
CA GLU A 96 -11.46 -10.05 9.78
C GLU A 96 -10.82 -11.29 10.43
N GLY A 97 -10.41 -11.15 11.70
CA GLY A 97 -9.72 -12.20 12.46
C GLY A 97 -8.21 -12.01 12.62
N ASN A 98 -7.62 -10.99 11.96
CA ASN A 98 -6.22 -10.61 12.14
C ASN A 98 -6.14 -9.11 12.44
N GLU A 99 -5.91 -8.74 13.71
CA GLU A 99 -5.92 -7.34 14.19
C GLU A 99 -4.68 -6.54 13.77
N LEU A 100 -3.91 -6.99 12.80
CA LEU A 100 -2.74 -6.26 12.30
C LEU A 100 -3.18 -4.92 11.71
N LYS A 101 -2.82 -3.83 12.39
CA LYS A 101 -2.95 -2.47 11.87
C LYS A 101 -1.63 -2.06 11.24
N ILE A 102 -1.72 -1.19 10.25
CA ILE A 102 -0.53 -0.61 9.63
C ILE A 102 0.28 0.21 10.65
N GLU A 103 -0.41 0.76 11.66
CA GLU A 103 0.16 1.50 12.78
C GLU A 103 1.01 0.64 13.74
N ASP A 104 0.88 -0.69 13.69
CA ASP A 104 1.59 -1.61 14.59
C ASP A 104 3.01 -1.98 14.08
N PHE A 105 3.38 -1.51 12.89
CA PHE A 105 4.70 -1.67 12.26
C PHE A 105 5.38 -0.31 12.13
#